data_AF-A0A7V2APS6-F1
#
_entry.id   AF-A0A7V2APS6-F1
#
_cell.length_a   1.000
_cell.length_b   1.000
_cell.length_c   1.000
_cell.angle_alpha   90.00
_cell.angle_beta   90.00
_cell.angle_gamma   90.00
#
_symmetry.space_group_name_H-M   'P 1'
#
loop_
_entity.id
_entity.type
_entity.pdbx_description
1 polymer ?
#
loop_
_entity_poly.entity_id
_entity_poly.type
_entity_poly.pdbx_seq_one_letter_code
_entity_poly.pdbx_strand_id
1 'polypeptide(L)'
;MFCRNCGNMMNNLAAVCVRCGVQAGRGNSFCPNCGEASNPMAQICIRCGINLVGAVSYGNQKSKVVAGILGVFLGYMGIHRFYLGHIGIGLAQLLVFLFGTVVLGIVTCGVGFVLVPIIMYIWGFVEGIVILTGAGITKDAQGVPLK
;
A
#
# COMPACT_ATOMS: atom_id res chain seq x y z
N MET A 1 -11.81 -0.27 -16.16
CA MET A 1 -12.74 -0.48 -15.02
C MET A 1 -14.10 0.12 -15.34
N PHE A 2 -15.16 -0.18 -14.59
CA PHE A 2 -16.49 0.42 -14.81
C PHE A 2 -16.96 1.25 -13.60
N CYS A 3 -17.73 2.29 -13.86
CA CYS A 3 -18.29 3.14 -12.81
C CYS A 3 -19.35 2.40 -12.00
N ARG A 4 -19.21 2.36 -10.66
CA ARG A 4 -20.18 1.71 -9.76
C ARG A 4 -21.51 2.47 -9.61
N ASN A 5 -21.61 3.66 -10.18
CA ASN A 5 -22.83 4.49 -10.18
C ASN A 5 -23.56 4.52 -11.52
N CYS A 6 -22.86 4.48 -12.66
CA CYS A 6 -23.48 4.62 -13.99
C CYS A 6 -23.12 3.54 -15.01
N GLY A 7 -22.30 2.55 -14.65
CA GLY A 7 -21.95 1.42 -15.53
C GLY A 7 -21.05 1.76 -16.73
N ASN A 8 -20.67 3.03 -16.94
CA ASN A 8 -19.79 3.40 -18.04
C ASN A 8 -18.34 2.95 -17.82
N MET A 9 -17.67 2.62 -18.92
CA MET A 9 -16.24 2.29 -18.91
C MET A 9 -15.43 3.52 -18.49
N MET A 10 -14.57 3.32 -17.49
CA MET A 10 -13.64 4.31 -16.96
C MET A 10 -12.21 3.84 -17.20
N ASN A 11 -11.34 4.82 -17.43
CA ASN A 11 -9.91 4.59 -17.42
C ASN A 11 -9.48 4.08 -16.03
N ASN A 12 -8.56 3.12 -15.99
CA ASN A 12 -8.02 2.53 -14.75
C ASN A 12 -7.29 3.54 -13.84
N LEU A 13 -6.91 4.71 -14.37
CA LEU A 13 -6.29 5.81 -13.62
C LEU A 13 -7.26 6.97 -13.31
N ALA A 14 -8.54 6.86 -13.68
CA ALA A 14 -9.50 7.94 -13.45
C ALA A 14 -9.93 8.01 -11.99
N ALA A 15 -9.68 9.15 -11.33
CA ALA A 15 -10.17 9.42 -9.98
C ALA A 15 -11.69 9.70 -9.92
N VAL A 16 -12.26 10.19 -11.02
CA VAL A 16 -13.67 10.58 -11.15
C VAL A 16 -14.22 10.05 -12.47
N CYS A 17 -15.47 9.60 -12.44
CA CYS A 17 -16.18 9.19 -13.65
C CYS A 17 -16.50 10.41 -14.52
N VAL A 18 -15.97 10.46 -15.74
CA VAL A 18 -16.23 11.54 -16.71
C VAL A 18 -17.70 11.65 -17.14
N ARG A 19 -18.50 10.57 -16.98
CA ARG A 19 -19.91 10.53 -17.38
C ARG A 19 -20.88 10.98 -16.29
N CYS A 20 -20.61 10.67 -15.02
CA CYS A 20 -21.56 10.93 -13.92
C CYS A 20 -20.98 11.71 -12.74
N GLY A 21 -19.71 12.11 -12.79
CA GLY A 21 -19.09 12.97 -11.79
C GLY A 21 -18.80 12.32 -10.43
N VAL A 22 -19.16 11.05 -10.21
CA VAL A 22 -18.85 10.37 -8.94
C VAL A 22 -17.39 9.91 -8.92
N GLN A 23 -16.81 9.89 -7.72
CA GLN A 23 -15.47 9.36 -7.49
C GLN A 23 -15.41 7.86 -7.82
N ALA A 24 -14.29 7.43 -8.39
CA ALA A 24 -14.04 6.03 -8.66
C ALA A 24 -14.15 5.22 -7.35
N GLY A 25 -14.95 4.16 -7.38
CA GLY A 25 -15.15 3.27 -6.22
C GLY A 25 -16.41 3.58 -5.41
N ARG A 26 -17.02 4.76 -5.59
CA ARG A 26 -18.32 5.08 -4.97
C ARG A 26 -19.50 4.52 -5.74
N GLY A 27 -20.47 4.01 -4.99
CA GLY A 27 -21.69 3.37 -5.48
C GLY A 27 -21.65 1.84 -5.33
N ASN A 28 -22.82 1.22 -5.37
CA ASN A 28 -23.02 -0.23 -5.28
C ASN A 28 -24.01 -0.76 -6.35
N SER A 29 -24.43 0.11 -7.27
CA SER A 29 -25.44 -0.18 -8.28
C SER A 29 -24.90 -0.92 -9.51
N PHE A 30 -23.59 -0.84 -9.76
CA PHE A 30 -22.95 -1.49 -10.90
C PHE A 30 -21.64 -2.19 -10.52
N CYS A 31 -21.33 -3.25 -11.25
CA CYS A 31 -20.13 -4.04 -11.05
C CYS A 31 -18.88 -3.31 -11.60
N PRO A 32 -17.82 -3.15 -10.79
CA PRO A 32 -16.60 -2.44 -11.20
C PRO A 32 -15.77 -3.17 -12.28
N ASN A 33 -15.97 -4.48 -12.45
CA ASN A 33 -15.26 -5.30 -13.43
C ASN A 33 -16.00 -5.46 -14.78
N CYS A 34 -17.31 -5.75 -14.79
CA CYS A 34 -18.07 -6.02 -16.02
C CYS A 34 -19.10 -4.94 -16.40
N GLY A 35 -19.37 -3.96 -15.54
CA GLY A 35 -20.35 -2.89 -15.81
C GLY A 35 -21.82 -3.28 -15.69
N GLU A 36 -22.14 -4.53 -15.36
CA GLU A 36 -23.51 -4.99 -15.14
C GLU A 36 -24.14 -4.36 -13.89
N ALA A 37 -25.45 -4.12 -13.90
CA ALA A 37 -26.19 -3.70 -12.71
C ALA A 37 -26.04 -4.77 -11.60
N SER A 38 -25.63 -4.33 -10.42
CA SER A 38 -25.50 -5.16 -9.22
C SER A 38 -26.50 -4.70 -8.17
N ASN A 39 -27.06 -5.65 -7.43
CA ASN A 39 -27.88 -5.33 -6.26
C ASN A 39 -26.99 -4.64 -5.20
N PRO A 40 -27.46 -3.57 -4.53
CA PRO A 40 -26.70 -2.85 -3.50
C PRO A 40 -26.22 -3.72 -2.33
N MET A 41 -26.86 -4.87 -2.09
CA MET A 41 -26.48 -5.84 -1.04
C MET A 41 -25.71 -7.05 -1.59
N ALA A 42 -25.48 -7.14 -2.91
CA ALA A 42 -24.76 -8.26 -3.51
C ALA A 42 -23.30 -8.28 -3.06
N GLN A 43 -22.86 -9.42 -2.53
CA GLN A 43 -21.47 -9.61 -2.12
C GLN A 43 -20.58 -10.04 -3.29
N ILE A 44 -21.16 -10.73 -4.27
CA ILE A 44 -20.47 -11.23 -5.45
C ILE A 44 -21.25 -10.77 -6.70
N CYS A 45 -20.55 -10.43 -7.78
CA CYS A 45 -21.21 -10.20 -9.05
C CYS A 45 -21.61 -11.55 -9.67
N ILE A 46 -22.91 -11.76 -9.87
CA ILE A 46 -23.45 -12.98 -10.51
C ILE A 46 -23.01 -13.19 -11.96
N ARG A 47 -22.52 -12.14 -12.63
CA ARG A 47 -22.06 -12.22 -14.03
C ARG A 47 -20.57 -12.50 -14.19
N CYS A 48 -19.72 -11.90 -13.37
CA CYS A 48 -18.26 -12.00 -13.53
C CYS A 48 -17.52 -12.58 -12.31
N GLY A 49 -18.23 -12.91 -11.23
CA GLY A 49 -17.66 -13.62 -10.08
C GLY A 49 -16.75 -12.78 -9.18
N ILE A 50 -16.62 -11.47 -9.39
CA ILE A 50 -15.81 -10.63 -8.50
C ILE A 50 -16.54 -10.31 -7.20
N ASN A 51 -15.79 -10.10 -6.13
CA ASN A 51 -16.32 -9.61 -4.86
C ASN A 51 -16.61 -8.10 -4.95
N LEU A 52 -17.84 -7.70 -4.59
CA LEU A 52 -18.34 -6.33 -4.63
C LEU A 52 -18.18 -5.59 -3.28
N VAL A 53 -17.77 -6.32 -2.25
CA VAL A 53 -17.68 -5.86 -0.86
C VAL A 53 -16.22 -5.55 -0.54
N GLY A 54 -16.01 -4.36 -0.01
CA GLY A 54 -14.69 -3.74 0.06
C GLY A 54 -14.59 -2.65 -1.01
N ALA A 55 -14.18 -1.46 -0.59
CA ALA A 55 -13.87 -0.39 -1.52
C ALA A 55 -12.84 -0.92 -2.50
N VAL A 56 -13.22 -1.02 -3.78
CA VAL A 56 -12.24 -1.15 -4.86
C VAL A 56 -11.52 0.19 -4.87
N SER A 57 -10.44 0.32 -4.11
CA SER A 57 -9.55 1.48 -4.20
C SER A 57 -8.94 1.45 -5.58
N TYR A 58 -9.48 2.29 -6.45
CA TYR A 58 -9.00 2.48 -7.80
C TYR A 58 -7.73 3.31 -7.74
N GLY A 59 -6.61 2.62 -7.68
CA GLY A 59 -5.27 3.17 -7.72
C GLY A 59 -4.35 2.19 -8.41
N ASN A 60 -3.20 2.69 -8.87
CA ASN A 60 -2.19 1.83 -9.47
C ASN A 60 -1.68 0.85 -8.40
N GLN A 61 -2.01 -0.44 -8.55
CA GLN A 61 -1.61 -1.46 -7.59
C GLN A 61 -0.09 -1.57 -7.57
N LYS A 62 0.49 -1.36 -6.39
CA LYS A 62 1.92 -1.52 -6.18
C LYS A 62 2.26 -3.00 -6.00
N SER A 63 3.46 -3.39 -6.45
CA SER A 63 3.90 -4.78 -6.34
C SER A 63 4.40 -5.08 -4.93
N LYS A 64 3.86 -6.16 -4.34
CA LYS A 64 4.30 -6.70 -3.06
C LYS A 64 5.75 -7.17 -3.12
N VAL A 65 6.15 -7.80 -4.23
CA VAL A 65 7.51 -8.32 -4.42
C VAL A 65 8.52 -7.18 -4.39
N VAL A 66 8.24 -6.09 -5.11
CA VAL A 66 9.10 -4.91 -5.12
C VAL A 66 9.19 -4.29 -3.72
N ALA A 67 8.04 -4.10 -3.04
CA ALA A 67 8.01 -3.57 -1.67
C ALA A 67 8.80 -4.45 -0.67
N GLY A 68 8.70 -5.76 -0.80
CA GLY A 68 9.40 -6.73 0.05
C GLY A 68 10.91 -6.78 -0.20
N ILE A 69 11.34 -6.79 -1.47
CA ILE A 69 12.76 -6.75 -1.83
C ILE A 69 13.39 -5.43 -1.36
N LEU A 70 12.68 -4.29 -1.53
CA LEU A 70 13.10 -3.00 -0.99
C LEU A 70 13.24 -3.05 0.54
N GLY A 71 12.37 -3.77 1.24
CA GLY A 71 12.45 -3.96 2.69
C GLY A 71 13.64 -4.83 3.11
N VAL A 72 13.97 -5.88 2.37
CA VAL A 72 15.10 -6.76 2.71
C VAL A 72 16.45 -6.09 2.49
N PHE A 73 16.63 -5.38 1.37
CA PHE A 73 17.91 -4.77 1.01
C PHE A 73 18.09 -3.35 1.56
N LEU A 74 17.01 -2.55 1.61
CA LEU A 74 17.04 -1.14 2.01
C LEU A 74 16.11 -0.84 3.20
N GLY A 75 15.70 -1.87 3.94
CA GLY A 75 14.81 -1.73 5.09
C GLY A 75 15.41 -0.90 6.23
N TYR A 76 16.73 -0.90 6.39
CA TYR A 76 17.40 -0.06 7.39
C TYR A 76 17.19 1.45 7.15
N MET A 77 16.92 1.86 5.90
CA MET A 77 16.59 3.24 5.53
C MET A 77 15.08 3.53 5.53
N GLY A 78 14.23 2.51 5.59
CA GLY A 78 12.76 2.65 5.52
C GLY A 78 12.18 2.88 4.11
N ILE A 79 12.92 2.57 3.05
CA ILE A 79 12.52 2.88 1.66
C ILE A 79 11.26 2.12 1.21
N HIS A 80 11.02 0.91 1.73
CA HIS A 80 9.81 0.15 1.46
C HIS A 80 8.54 0.88 1.92
N ARG A 81 8.59 1.65 3.00
CA ARG A 81 7.45 2.46 3.50
C ARG A 81 7.17 3.66 2.61
N PHE A 82 8.20 4.28 2.04
CA PHE A 82 8.01 5.32 1.01
C PHE A 82 7.38 4.74 -0.26
N TYR A 83 7.80 3.55 -0.69
CA TYR A 83 7.20 2.87 -1.85
C TYR A 83 5.70 2.62 -1.63
N LEU A 84 5.32 2.17 -0.44
CA LEU A 84 3.92 1.93 -0.01
C LEU A 84 3.11 3.23 0.23
N GLY A 85 3.71 4.42 0.07
CA GLY A 85 3.04 5.71 0.29
C GLY A 85 2.96 6.15 1.74
N HIS A 86 3.52 5.40 2.69
CA HIS A 86 3.61 5.76 4.11
C HIS A 86 4.79 6.69 4.38
N ILE A 87 4.75 7.89 3.78
CA ILE A 87 5.83 8.89 3.82
C ILE A 87 6.19 9.27 5.26
N GLY A 88 5.20 9.50 6.12
CA GLY A 88 5.45 9.90 7.51
C GLY A 88 6.24 8.87 8.31
N ILE A 89 5.92 7.57 8.14
CA ILE A 89 6.60 6.51 8.88
C ILE A 89 7.98 6.21 8.28
N GLY A 90 8.11 6.26 6.95
CA GLY A 90 9.42 6.16 6.29
C GLY A 90 10.36 7.28 6.72
N LEU A 91 9.87 8.52 6.82
CA LEU A 91 10.66 9.67 7.27
C LEU A 91 11.07 9.54 8.74
N ALA A 92 10.16 9.08 9.60
CA ALA A 92 10.47 8.81 11.00
C ALA A 92 11.59 7.76 11.13
N GLN A 93 11.52 6.67 10.34
CA GLN A 93 12.53 5.61 10.35
C GLN A 93 13.91 6.12 9.88
N LEU A 94 13.93 6.97 8.84
CA LEU A 94 15.16 7.58 8.34
C LEU A 94 15.77 8.57 9.35
N LEU A 95 14.94 9.37 10.01
CA LEU A 95 15.39 10.30 11.06
C LEU A 95 15.91 9.55 12.29
N VAL A 96 15.24 8.48 12.71
CA VAL A 96 15.71 7.62 13.81
C VAL A 96 17.04 6.96 13.44
N PHE A 97 17.21 6.50 12.21
CA PHE A 97 18.48 5.96 11.74
C PHE A 97 19.58 7.03 11.77
N LEU A 98 19.38 8.19 11.15
CA LEU A 98 20.42 9.23 11.05
C LEU A 98 20.75 9.85 12.40
N PHE A 99 19.72 10.31 13.12
CA PHE A 99 19.90 11.02 14.39
C PHE A 99 20.25 10.05 15.52
N GLY A 100 19.65 8.85 15.52
CA GLY A 100 19.97 7.81 16.50
C GLY A 100 21.39 7.29 16.35
N THR A 101 21.88 7.07 15.13
CA THR A 101 23.28 6.63 14.93
C THR A 101 24.28 7.71 15.33
N VAL A 102 24.05 8.97 14.93
CA VAL A 102 24.97 10.08 15.23
C VAL A 102 24.96 10.43 16.72
N VAL A 103 23.80 10.64 17.33
CA VAL A 103 23.69 11.03 18.75
C VAL A 103 24.17 9.90 19.65
N LEU A 104 23.63 8.69 19.47
CA LEU A 104 23.99 7.56 20.33
C LEU A 104 25.45 7.14 20.09
N GLY A 105 25.93 7.22 18.85
CA GLY A 105 27.31 6.94 18.49
C GLY A 105 28.32 7.88 19.14
N ILE A 106 28.05 9.18 19.19
CA ILE A 106 28.91 10.17 19.86
C ILE A 106 28.87 9.97 21.38
N VAL A 107 27.69 9.77 21.97
CA VAL A 107 27.51 9.65 23.42
C VAL A 107 28.12 8.36 23.99
N THR A 108 28.10 7.26 23.23
CA THR A 108 28.62 5.95 23.67
C THR A 108 30.04 5.64 23.19
N CYS A 109 30.85 6.66 22.88
CA CYS A 109 32.23 6.50 22.42
C CYS A 109 32.37 5.54 21.22
N GLY A 110 31.48 5.65 20.23
CA GLY A 110 31.56 4.88 18.99
C GLY A 110 30.74 3.59 18.96
N VAL A 111 30.30 3.05 20.10
CA VAL A 111 29.54 1.78 20.15
C VAL A 111 28.18 1.90 19.47
N GLY A 112 27.52 3.04 19.61
CA GLY A 112 26.23 3.34 18.98
C GLY A 112 26.28 3.35 17.44
N PHE A 113 27.44 3.57 16.83
CA PHE A 113 27.60 3.49 15.37
C PHE A 113 27.45 2.06 14.83
N VAL A 114 27.63 1.04 15.68
CA VAL A 114 27.53 -0.37 15.26
C VAL A 114 26.21 -1.00 15.71
N LEU A 115 25.76 -0.76 16.95
CA LEU A 115 24.54 -1.40 17.47
C LEU A 115 23.25 -0.87 16.81
N VAL A 116 23.15 0.43 16.59
CA VAL A 116 21.93 1.04 16.02
C VAL A 116 21.64 0.56 14.58
N PRO A 117 22.59 0.54 13.63
CA PRO A 117 22.31 0.01 12.30
C PRO A 117 21.96 -1.48 12.29
N ILE A 118 22.52 -2.29 13.19
CA ILE A 118 22.17 -3.73 13.28
C ILE A 118 20.70 -3.89 13.70
N ILE A 119 20.25 -3.15 14.71
CA ILE A 119 18.86 -3.20 15.18
C ILE A 119 17.90 -2.73 14.08
N MET A 120 18.24 -1.63 13.39
CA MET A 120 17.43 -1.08 12.30
C MET A 120 17.40 -2.01 11.07
N TYR A 121 18.50 -2.70 10.79
CA TYR A 121 18.56 -3.72 9.74
C TYR A 121 17.62 -4.88 10.03
N ILE A 122 17.64 -5.41 11.26
CA ILE A 122 16.75 -6.52 11.67
C ILE A 122 15.28 -6.09 11.55
N TRP A 123 14.92 -4.89 12.01
CA TRP A 123 13.56 -4.36 11.85
C TRP A 123 13.15 -4.35 10.37
N GLY A 124 13.96 -3.70 9.52
CA GLY A 124 13.68 -3.59 8.09
C GLY A 124 13.56 -4.95 7.38
N PHE A 125 14.45 -5.90 7.74
CA PHE A 125 14.44 -7.26 7.20
C PHE A 125 13.17 -8.02 7.57
N VAL A 126 12.75 -7.98 8.83
CA VAL A 126 11.50 -8.61 9.30
C VAL A 126 10.29 -8.03 8.59
N GLU A 127 10.20 -6.70 8.46
CA GLU A 127 9.11 -6.06 7.72
C GLU A 127 9.11 -6.45 6.23
N GLY A 128 10.28 -6.53 5.60
CA GLY A 128 10.42 -7.00 4.23
C GLY A 128 9.85 -8.41 4.03
N ILE A 129 10.17 -9.34 4.94
CA ILE A 129 9.62 -10.71 4.92
C ILE A 129 8.10 -10.70 5.17
N VAL A 130 7.61 -9.91 6.12
CA VAL A 130 6.17 -9.81 6.42
C VAL A 130 5.38 -9.30 5.22
N ILE A 131 5.94 -8.35 4.46
CA ILE A 131 5.35 -7.87 3.20
C ILE A 131 5.31 -9.00 2.16
N LEU A 132 6.42 -9.73 1.95
CA LEU A 132 6.49 -10.83 0.99
C LEU A 132 5.52 -11.97 1.32
N THR A 133 5.46 -12.37 2.59
CA THR A 133 4.55 -13.41 3.07
C THR A 133 3.09 -12.97 3.07
N GLY A 134 2.82 -11.65 3.03
CA GLY A 134 1.46 -11.13 3.08
C GLY A 134 0.76 -11.30 4.42
N ALA A 135 1.49 -11.64 5.47
CA ALA A 135 0.93 -11.90 6.80
C ALA A 135 0.60 -10.61 7.57
N GLY A 136 1.04 -9.44 7.10
CA GLY A 136 0.80 -8.16 7.76
C GLY A 136 0.35 -7.06 6.81
N ILE A 137 1.30 -6.45 6.09
CA ILE A 137 1.05 -5.28 5.25
C ILE A 137 0.55 -5.76 3.87
N THR A 138 -0.75 -5.69 3.68
CA THR A 138 -1.43 -6.14 2.44
C THR A 138 -2.01 -4.98 1.62
N LYS A 139 -1.98 -3.75 2.14
CA LYS A 139 -2.51 -2.54 1.51
C LYS A 139 -1.47 -1.42 1.56
N ASP A 140 -1.52 -0.54 0.57
CA ASP A 140 -0.77 0.71 0.56
C ASP A 140 -1.45 1.82 1.41
N ALA A 141 -0.84 3.00 1.49
CA ALA A 141 -1.38 4.14 2.23
C ALA A 141 -2.73 4.65 1.69
N GLN A 142 -3.07 4.30 0.45
CA GLN A 142 -4.32 4.62 -0.24
C GLN A 142 -5.36 3.49 -0.07
N GLY A 143 -5.05 2.47 0.72
CA GLY A 143 -5.91 1.31 0.95
C GLY A 143 -6.02 0.36 -0.25
N VAL A 144 -5.21 0.57 -1.30
CA VAL A 144 -5.14 -0.28 -2.49
C VAL A 144 -4.40 -1.56 -2.12
N PRO A 145 -4.97 -2.75 -2.40
CA PRO A 145 -4.28 -4.01 -2.13
C PRO A 145 -3.06 -4.17 -3.03
N LEU A 146 -1.98 -4.72 -2.46
CA LEU A 146 -0.74 -5.01 -3.16
C LEU A 146 -0.89 -6.21 -4.10
N LYS A 147 -0.20 -6.17 -5.25
CA LYS A 147 -0.16 -7.23 -6.26
C LYS A 147 0.96 -8.24 -6.02
#